data_AF-A0A4P9J6Y6-F1
#
_entry.id   AF-A0A4P9J6Y6-F1
#
_cell.length_a   1.000
_cell.length_b   1.000
_cell.length_c   1.000
_cell.angle_alpha   90.00
_cell.angle_beta   90.00
_cell.angle_gamma   90.00
#
_symmetry.space_group_name_H-M   'P 1'
#
loop_
_entity.id
_entity.type
_entity.pdbx_description
1 polymer ?
#
loop_
_entity_poly.entity_id
_entity_poly.type
_entity_poly.pdbx_seq_one_letter_code
_entity_poly.pdbx_strand_id
1 'polypeptide(L)'
;MKDQKSPFIRQYVRASRSPWDDSSTILLLADVVDKQTLELGFTNYVYLHRDSVGCVLGISISQQLLAANPEFSERYLEGIEMYAFLLIHIEDITNFCSLFSAEFEQLFMLKPNVYFAAAEDSWLRLIESS
;
A
#
# COMPACT_ATOMS: atom_id res chain seq x y z
N MET A 1 12.86 14.30 -20.97
CA MET A 1 12.58 12.90 -20.55
C MET A 1 11.10 12.66 -20.78
N LYS A 2 10.68 11.52 -21.35
CA LYS A 2 9.26 11.19 -21.36
C LYS A 2 8.82 11.07 -19.89
N ASP A 3 7.78 11.81 -19.51
CA ASP A 3 7.14 11.69 -18.20
C ASP A 3 6.53 10.29 -18.06
N GLN A 4 7.37 9.30 -17.74
CA GLN A 4 6.87 8.01 -17.26
C GLN A 4 6.29 8.29 -15.88
N LYS A 5 4.96 8.42 -15.82
CA LYS A 5 4.23 8.49 -14.56
C LYS A 5 4.60 7.26 -13.75
N SER A 6 5.18 7.50 -12.57
CA SER A 6 5.53 6.41 -11.67
C SER A 6 4.30 5.58 -11.31
N PRO A 7 4.44 4.24 -11.22
CA PRO A 7 3.37 3.38 -10.76
C PRO A 7 3.09 3.53 -9.25
N PHE A 8 3.97 4.19 -8.50
CA PHE A 8 3.91 4.29 -7.05
C PHE A 8 2.70 5.12 -6.57
N ILE A 9 2.38 6.23 -7.23
CA ILE A 9 1.24 7.10 -6.88
C ILE A 9 0.34 7.23 -8.09
N ARG A 10 -0.94 6.93 -7.89
CA ARG A 10 -1.94 7.03 -8.95
C ARG A 10 -3.10 7.91 -8.52
N GLN A 11 -3.23 9.06 -9.18
CA GLN A 11 -4.49 9.82 -9.14
C GLN A 11 -5.50 9.18 -10.09
N TYR A 12 -6.74 9.03 -9.63
CA TYR A 12 -7.80 8.54 -10.49
C TYR A 12 -8.27 9.62 -11.47
N VAL A 13 -8.51 9.22 -12.71
CA VAL A 13 -9.11 10.08 -13.76
C VAL A 13 -10.63 9.88 -13.84
N ARG A 14 -11.13 8.81 -13.20
CA ARG A 14 -12.54 8.42 -13.15
C ARG A 14 -12.84 7.82 -11.78
N ALA A 15 -14.10 7.82 -11.35
CA ALA A 15 -14.51 7.20 -10.11
C ALA A 15 -13.97 5.76 -10.00
N SER A 16 -13.43 5.44 -8.82
CA SER A 16 -12.95 4.11 -8.49
C SER A 16 -14.10 3.12 -8.35
N ARG A 17 -13.76 1.84 -8.26
CA ARG A 17 -14.71 0.76 -7.89
C ARG A 17 -14.50 0.28 -6.45
N SER A 18 -13.64 0.97 -5.70
CA SER A 18 -13.50 0.74 -4.26
C SER A 18 -14.81 1.13 -3.55
N PRO A 19 -15.02 0.67 -2.31
CA PRO A 19 -16.19 1.05 -1.52
C PRO A 19 -16.14 2.50 -1.01
N TRP A 20 -15.02 3.20 -1.21
CA TRP A 20 -14.79 4.55 -0.69
C TRP A 20 -14.85 5.64 -1.77
N ASP A 21 -15.07 6.89 -1.36
CA ASP A 21 -14.91 8.07 -2.22
C ASP A 21 -13.42 8.47 -2.33
N ASP A 22 -12.62 7.56 -2.88
CA ASP A 22 -11.18 7.75 -3.04
C ASP A 22 -10.84 8.60 -4.29
N SER A 23 -9.72 9.30 -4.21
CA SER A 23 -9.20 10.15 -5.30
C SER A 23 -7.82 9.72 -5.77
N SER A 24 -7.08 8.97 -4.94
CA SER A 24 -5.78 8.42 -5.31
C SER A 24 -5.45 7.14 -4.58
N THR A 25 -4.48 6.40 -5.12
CA THR A 25 -3.82 5.30 -4.42
C THR A 25 -2.32 5.47 -4.35
N ILE A 26 -1.73 4.85 -3.33
CA ILE A 26 -0.30 4.55 -3.26
C ILE A 26 -0.13 3.03 -3.39
N LEU A 27 0.76 2.58 -4.26
CA LEU A 27 1.12 1.17 -4.39
C LEU A 27 2.13 0.79 -3.31
N LEU A 28 1.68 0.00 -2.32
CA LEU A 28 2.52 -0.43 -1.19
C LEU A 28 3.24 -1.76 -1.47
N LEU A 29 2.68 -2.59 -2.34
CA LEU A 29 3.24 -3.87 -2.73
C LEU A 29 2.81 -4.21 -4.15
N ALA A 30 3.73 -4.75 -4.94
CA ALA A 30 3.46 -5.45 -6.20
C ALA A 30 4.57 -6.49 -6.45
N ASP A 31 4.28 -7.48 -7.31
CA ASP A 31 5.34 -8.37 -7.80
C ASP A 31 6.35 -7.57 -8.63
N VAL A 32 7.63 -7.89 -8.52
CA VAL A 32 8.67 -7.34 -9.41
C VAL A 32 9.06 -8.43 -10.40
N VAL A 33 8.59 -8.29 -11.63
CA VAL A 33 8.83 -9.25 -12.73
C VAL A 33 10.26 -9.13 -13.25
N ASP A 34 10.77 -7.89 -13.35
CA ASP A 34 12.15 -7.60 -13.70
C ASP A 34 12.70 -6.45 -12.84
N LYS A 35 13.77 -6.73 -12.08
CA LYS A 35 14.43 -5.76 -11.21
C LYS A 35 15.24 -4.71 -11.97
N GLN A 36 15.74 -5.01 -13.16
CA GLN A 36 16.57 -4.09 -13.94
C GLN A 36 15.73 -2.99 -14.56
N THR A 37 14.56 -3.35 -15.07
CA THR A 37 13.61 -2.43 -15.70
C THR A 37 12.53 -1.92 -14.74
N LEU A 38 12.48 -2.47 -13.51
CA LEU A 38 11.41 -2.27 -12.54
C LEU A 38 10.02 -2.59 -13.14
N GLU A 39 9.95 -3.63 -13.95
CA GLU A 39 8.68 -4.14 -14.47
C GLU A 39 7.87 -4.76 -13.32
N LEU A 40 6.63 -4.30 -13.16
CA LEU A 40 5.73 -4.74 -12.09
C LEU A 40 4.69 -5.73 -12.60
N GLY A 41 4.47 -6.78 -11.81
CA GLY A 41 3.36 -7.71 -11.92
C GLY A 41 2.29 -7.41 -10.86
N PHE A 42 1.03 -7.70 -11.18
CA PHE A 42 -0.11 -7.40 -10.31
C PHE A 42 -0.86 -8.68 -9.88
N THR A 43 -0.12 -9.76 -9.65
CA THR A 43 -0.68 -10.99 -9.07
C THR A 43 -0.85 -10.80 -7.56
N ASN A 44 0.21 -10.34 -6.89
CA ASN A 44 0.19 -9.88 -5.51
C ASN A 44 0.28 -8.35 -5.53
N TYR A 45 -0.67 -7.67 -4.90
CA TYR A 45 -0.59 -6.22 -4.74
C TYR A 45 -1.32 -5.72 -3.51
N VAL A 46 -0.86 -4.57 -3.01
CA VAL A 46 -1.54 -3.80 -1.97
C VAL A 46 -1.59 -2.34 -2.41
N TYR A 47 -2.79 -1.77 -2.47
CA TYR A 47 -3.00 -0.34 -2.68
C TYR A 47 -3.51 0.32 -1.41
N LEU A 48 -2.90 1.43 -1.00
CA LEU A 48 -3.43 2.34 0.01
C LEU A 48 -4.34 3.36 -0.65
N HIS A 49 -5.60 3.42 -0.24
CA HIS A 49 -6.61 4.32 -0.78
C HIS A 49 -6.68 5.62 0.02
N ARG A 50 -6.74 6.75 -0.70
CA ARG A 50 -6.83 8.08 -0.10
C ARG A 50 -7.91 8.92 -0.73
N ASP A 51 -8.56 9.76 0.08
CA ASP A 51 -9.52 10.74 -0.40
C ASP A 51 -8.85 11.91 -1.17
N SER A 52 -9.66 12.91 -1.52
CA SER A 52 -9.21 14.09 -2.28
C SER A 52 -8.26 15.02 -1.52
N VAL A 53 -8.23 14.94 -0.19
CA VAL A 53 -7.34 15.74 0.66
C VAL A 53 -6.15 14.95 1.19
N GLY A 54 -6.11 13.64 0.92
CA GLY A 54 -5.00 12.74 1.24
C GLY A 54 -5.19 11.91 2.50
N CYS A 55 -6.37 11.92 3.12
CA CYS A 55 -6.68 11.04 4.27
C CYS A 55 -6.72 9.58 3.82
N VAL A 56 -6.18 8.68 4.65
CA VAL A 56 -6.24 7.23 4.41
C VAL A 56 -7.66 6.73 4.66
N LEU A 57 -8.20 5.98 3.71
CA LEU A 57 -9.53 5.36 3.78
C LEU A 57 -9.43 3.86 4.08
N GLY A 58 -8.41 3.20 3.56
CA GLY A 58 -8.20 1.75 3.72
C GLY A 58 -7.17 1.22 2.74
N ILE A 59 -7.04 -0.10 2.66
CA ILE A 59 -6.23 -0.78 1.65
C ILE A 59 -7.08 -1.71 0.79
N SER A 60 -6.67 -1.93 -0.46
CA SER A 60 -7.13 -3.08 -1.24
C SER A 60 -6.01 -4.05 -1.52
N ILE A 61 -6.30 -5.33 -1.36
CA ILE A 61 -5.37 -6.44 -1.58
C ILE A 61 -5.79 -7.26 -2.82
N SER A 62 -4.84 -7.92 -3.45
CA SER A 62 -5.14 -8.81 -4.57
C SER A 62 -5.90 -10.06 -4.12
N GLN A 63 -6.63 -10.69 -5.04
CA GLN A 63 -7.31 -11.97 -4.75
C GLN A 63 -6.32 -13.07 -4.34
N GLN A 64 -5.09 -13.03 -4.86
CA GLN A 64 -4.06 -14.00 -4.50
C GLN A 64 -3.62 -13.82 -3.05
N LEU A 65 -3.42 -12.57 -2.60
CA LEU A 65 -3.10 -12.27 -1.21
C LEU A 65 -4.28 -12.60 -0.28
N LEU A 66 -5.51 -12.30 -0.68
CA LEU A 66 -6.69 -12.69 0.10
C LEU A 66 -6.77 -14.22 0.25
N ALA A 67 -6.55 -14.98 -0.81
CA ALA A 67 -6.55 -16.44 -0.76
C ALA A 67 -5.42 -17.03 0.10
N ALA A 68 -4.29 -16.31 0.22
CA ALA A 68 -3.15 -16.72 1.03
C ALA A 68 -3.30 -16.38 2.52
N ASN A 69 -4.24 -15.50 2.89
CA ASN A 69 -4.48 -15.04 4.24
C ASN A 69 -5.96 -15.25 4.63
N PRO A 70 -6.36 -16.51 4.95
CA PRO A 70 -7.76 -16.90 5.16
C PRO A 70 -8.44 -16.25 6.38
N GLU A 71 -7.68 -15.58 7.24
CA GLU A 71 -8.18 -14.76 8.34
C GLU A 71 -8.90 -13.49 7.87
N PHE A 72 -8.64 -13.04 6.63
CA PHE A 72 -9.35 -11.92 6.02
C PHE A 72 -10.47 -12.44 5.10
N SER A 73 -11.65 -11.85 5.23
CA SER A 73 -12.83 -12.27 4.45
C SER A 73 -13.05 -11.45 3.18
N GLU A 74 -12.50 -10.24 3.11
CA GLU A 74 -12.70 -9.31 2.01
C GLU A 74 -11.40 -8.69 1.51
N ARG A 75 -11.44 -8.19 0.27
CA ARG A 75 -10.27 -7.58 -0.39
C ARG A 75 -10.04 -6.12 -0.03
N TYR A 76 -11.03 -5.44 0.56
CA TYR A 76 -10.96 -4.04 0.97
C TYR A 76 -10.94 -4.03 2.49
N LEU A 77 -9.81 -3.63 3.06
CA LEU A 77 -9.59 -3.68 4.50
C LEU A 77 -9.49 -2.26 5.03
N GLU A 78 -10.13 -2.03 6.18
CA GLU A 78 -10.07 -0.78 6.93
C GLU A 78 -9.95 -1.09 8.43
N GLY A 79 -9.69 -0.06 9.24
CA GLY A 79 -9.54 -0.23 10.70
C GLY A 79 -8.52 -1.28 11.09
N ILE A 80 -8.91 -2.17 12.00
CA ILE A 80 -8.03 -3.18 12.60
C ILE A 80 -7.55 -4.23 11.59
N GLU A 81 -8.40 -4.65 10.67
CA GLU A 81 -8.00 -5.62 9.64
C GLU A 81 -6.94 -5.05 8.70
N MET A 82 -7.04 -3.76 8.34
CA MET A 82 -5.99 -3.08 7.57
C MET A 82 -4.65 -3.10 8.30
N TYR A 83 -4.63 -2.69 9.57
CA TYR A 83 -3.38 -2.65 10.35
C TYR A 83 -2.78 -4.04 10.54
N ALA A 84 -3.61 -5.06 10.82
CA ALA A 84 -3.16 -6.43 10.93
C ALA A 84 -2.52 -6.92 9.63
N PHE A 85 -3.16 -6.69 8.48
CA PHE A 85 -2.61 -7.08 7.18
C PHE A 85 -1.28 -6.36 6.88
N LEU A 86 -1.21 -5.04 7.14
CA LEU A 86 0.01 -4.26 6.93
C LEU A 86 1.17 -4.74 7.80
N LEU A 87 0.90 -5.17 9.04
CA LEU A 87 1.90 -5.74 9.94
C LEU A 87 2.39 -7.11 9.46
N ILE A 88 1.48 -8.00 9.06
CA ILE A 88 1.83 -9.33 8.52
C ILE A 88 2.80 -9.21 7.34
N HIS A 89 2.59 -8.20 6.48
CA HIS A 89 3.37 -8.00 5.26
C HIS A 89 4.39 -6.85 5.34
N ILE A 90 4.74 -6.37 6.54
CA ILE A 90 5.50 -5.13 6.70
C ILE A 90 6.90 -5.19 6.08
N GLU A 91 7.57 -6.35 6.14
CA GLU A 91 8.90 -6.53 5.55
C GLU A 91 8.84 -6.44 4.02
N ASP A 92 7.90 -7.15 3.40
CA ASP A 92 7.70 -7.14 1.94
C ASP A 92 7.31 -5.76 1.43
N ILE A 93 6.41 -5.08 2.14
CA ILE A 93 5.99 -3.71 1.84
C ILE A 93 7.18 -2.74 1.96
N THR A 94 7.98 -2.85 3.02
CA THR A 94 9.16 -2.01 3.22
C THR A 94 10.18 -2.21 2.10
N ASN A 95 10.44 -3.46 1.72
CA ASN A 95 11.35 -3.80 0.65
C ASN A 95 10.86 -3.27 -0.71
N PHE A 96 9.57 -3.43 -1.01
CA PHE A 96 8.96 -2.91 -2.24
C PHE A 96 9.02 -1.38 -2.29
N CYS A 97 8.56 -0.69 -1.24
CA CYS A 97 8.58 0.76 -1.16
C CYS A 97 10.00 1.36 -1.25
N SER A 98 11.02 0.59 -0.85
CA SER A 98 12.43 1.00 -1.00
C SER A 98 12.89 1.08 -2.46
N LEU A 99 12.24 0.38 -3.38
CA LEU A 99 12.47 0.52 -4.83
C LEU A 99 12.04 1.90 -5.36
N PHE A 100 11.13 2.57 -4.64
CA PHE A 100 10.59 3.91 -4.95
C PHE A 100 10.98 4.93 -3.87
N SER A 101 12.13 4.74 -3.21
CA SER A 101 12.52 5.51 -2.02
C SER A 101 12.44 7.03 -2.19
N ALA A 102 12.88 7.58 -3.33
CA ALA A 102 12.80 9.02 -3.59
C ALA A 102 11.36 9.57 -3.61
N GLU A 103 10.43 8.83 -4.22
CA GLU A 103 9.01 9.23 -4.31
C GLU A 103 8.29 8.99 -2.98
N PHE A 104 8.64 7.92 -2.30
CA PHE A 104 8.17 7.64 -0.95
C PHE A 104 8.58 8.77 0.01
N GLU A 105 9.86 9.15 0.01
CA GLU A 105 10.38 10.23 0.86
C GLU A 105 9.69 11.58 0.57
N GLN A 106 9.35 11.87 -0.68
CA GLN A 106 8.60 13.08 -1.04
C GLN A 106 7.18 13.11 -0.45
N LEU A 107 6.55 11.95 -0.29
CA LEU A 107 5.21 11.85 0.27
C LEU A 107 5.20 11.78 1.80
N PHE A 108 6.04 10.94 2.37
CA PHE A 108 6.01 10.58 3.78
C PHE A 108 7.06 11.31 4.61
N MET A 109 7.93 12.10 3.97
CA MET A 109 9.01 12.87 4.59
C MET A 109 10.03 12.01 5.36
N LEU A 110 10.00 10.69 5.15
CA LEU A 110 10.83 9.68 5.78
C LEU A 110 11.17 8.59 4.77
N LYS A 111 12.32 7.94 4.97
CA LYS A 111 12.69 6.73 4.24
C LYS A 111 11.73 5.58 4.57
N PRO A 112 11.43 4.67 3.62
CA PRO A 112 10.53 3.54 3.85
C PRO A 112 10.85 2.75 5.13
N ASN A 113 12.10 2.35 5.32
CA ASN A 113 12.52 1.58 6.50
C ASN A 113 12.31 2.34 7.82
N VAL A 114 12.51 3.66 7.83
CA VAL A 114 12.30 4.50 9.01
C VAL A 114 10.80 4.69 9.27
N TYR A 115 10.04 4.94 8.21
CA TYR A 115 8.59 5.11 8.29
C TYR A 115 7.92 3.83 8.81
N PHE A 116 8.20 2.68 8.21
CA PHE A 116 7.55 1.43 8.58
C PHE A 116 7.97 0.93 9.97
N ALA A 117 9.23 1.12 10.39
CA ALA A 117 9.63 0.81 11.76
C ALA A 117 8.85 1.63 12.82
N ALA A 118 8.57 2.91 12.54
CA ALA A 118 7.75 3.74 13.42
C ALA A 118 6.25 3.40 13.33
N ALA A 119 5.78 3.04 12.13
CA ALA A 119 4.40 2.66 11.88
C ALA A 119 4.06 1.33 12.56
N GLU A 120 4.97 0.36 12.56
CA GLU A 120 4.83 -0.96 13.19
C GLU A 120 4.39 -0.84 14.65
N ASP A 121 5.16 -0.13 15.47
CA ASP A 121 4.86 0.12 16.88
C ASP A 121 3.50 0.81 17.07
N SER A 122 3.20 1.79 16.20
CA SER A 122 1.94 2.52 16.28
C SER A 122 0.73 1.64 15.94
N TRP A 123 0.85 0.79 14.92
CA TRP A 123 -0.20 -0.11 14.49
C TRP A 123 -0.44 -1.24 15.48
N LEU A 124 0.62 -1.82 16.06
CA LEU A 124 0.50 -2.81 17.12
C LEU A 124 -0.30 -2.26 18.31
N ARG A 125 0.01 -1.04 18.76
CA ARG A 125 -0.72 -0.38 19.84
C ARG A 125 -2.20 -0.15 19.52
N LEU A 126 -2.53 0.19 18.27
CA LEU A 126 -3.93 0.36 17.85
C LEU A 126 -4.69 -0.97 17.95
N ILE A 127 -4.08 -2.08 17.52
CA ILE A 127 -4.67 -3.42 17.60
C ILE A 127 -4.86 -3.84 19.06
N GLU A 128 -3.86 -3.67 19.92
CA GLU A 128 -3.94 -4.03 21.34
C GLU A 128 -4.96 -3.21 22.13
N SER A 129 -5.24 -1.99 21.68
CA SER A 129 -6.19 -1.08 22.34
C SER A 129 -7.66 -1.26 21.92
N SER A 130 -7.94 -2.20 21.00
CA SER A 130 -9.27 -2.42 20.41
C SER A 130 -10.12 -3.46 21.13
#